data_AF-A0AAD6U022-F1
#
_entry.id   AF-A0AAD6U022-F1
#
_cell.length_a   1.000
_cell.length_b   1.000
_cell.length_c   1.000
_cell.angle_alpha   90.00
_cell.angle_beta   90.00
_cell.angle_gamma   90.00
#
_symmetry.space_group_name_H-M   'P 1'
#
loop_
_entity.id
_entity.type
_entity.pdbx_description
1 polymer ?
#
loop_
_entity_poly.entity_id
_entity_poly.type
_entity_poly.pdbx_seq_one_letter_code
_entity_poly.pdbx_strand_id
1 'polypeptide(L)'
;MASSPKYVSEDHSFIPATSPDAQRSPCPALNSLANHGYLPWNGSSITFSQLLHAVRTVYNLSYPLALLLTIAGFATCAKFSRGAWTLDLAALAARGGAKIAHDASLVHPSGAPSHAPDPVLLASLLGAAAPAPAPGITLEGLAAVHVARARSAPPLDGLHRQIAFGECALTSLVMGDPATGAVARETLAQWFGEERLPAGWWEDPGRPEKTVGLRQARKTAGTVQEFVEHASHVS
;
A
#
# COMPACT_ATOMS: atom_id res chain seq x y z
N MET A 1 0.00 -32.46 15.77
CA MET A 1 -0.59 -32.33 14.42
C MET A 1 -1.04 -30.88 14.27
N ALA A 2 -0.29 -30.06 13.51
CA ALA A 2 -0.67 -28.66 13.29
C ALA A 2 -1.75 -28.61 12.21
N SER A 3 -2.94 -28.14 12.57
CA SER A 3 -4.05 -27.90 11.64
C SER A 3 -3.59 -26.97 10.52
N SER A 4 -3.83 -27.37 9.27
CA SER A 4 -3.66 -26.55 8.06
C SER A 4 -4.32 -25.17 8.22
N PRO A 5 -3.81 -24.11 7.57
CA PRO A 5 -4.44 -22.79 7.62
C PRO A 5 -5.81 -22.88 6.96
N LYS A 6 -6.87 -22.63 7.73
CA LYS A 6 -8.27 -22.90 7.38
C LYS A 6 -8.85 -22.09 6.20
N TYR A 7 -8.09 -21.18 5.58
CA TYR A 7 -8.61 -20.27 4.56
C TYR A 7 -7.49 -19.83 3.59
N VAL A 8 -6.98 -20.75 2.77
CA VAL A 8 -6.29 -20.38 1.53
C VAL A 8 -7.29 -20.68 0.43
N SER A 9 -7.84 -19.65 -0.22
CA SER A 9 -8.58 -19.86 -1.46
C SER A 9 -7.58 -20.37 -2.50
N GLU A 10 -7.76 -21.61 -2.98
CA GLU A 10 -6.86 -22.19 -4.00
C GLU A 10 -6.86 -21.38 -5.30
N ASP A 11 -7.91 -20.61 -5.54
CA ASP A 11 -8.11 -19.73 -6.69
C ASP A 11 -7.78 -18.25 -6.40
N HIS A 12 -7.28 -17.91 -5.21
CA HIS A 12 -7.04 -16.53 -4.79
C HIS A 12 -8.28 -15.62 -4.87
N SER A 13 -9.48 -16.18 -4.72
CA SER A 13 -10.72 -15.42 -4.59
C SER A 13 -10.68 -14.47 -3.39
N PHE A 14 -11.37 -13.33 -3.51
CA PHE A 14 -11.43 -12.30 -2.48
C PHE A 14 -12.28 -12.77 -1.28
N ILE A 15 -11.68 -12.73 -0.10
CA ILE A 15 -12.34 -12.99 1.18
C ILE A 15 -12.05 -11.80 2.11
N PRO A 16 -13.05 -10.95 2.42
CA PRO A 16 -12.84 -9.77 3.25
C PRO A 16 -12.49 -10.15 4.70
N ALA A 17 -11.73 -9.29 5.38
CA ALA A 17 -11.29 -9.46 6.77
C ALA A 17 -12.41 -9.22 7.79
N THR A 18 -13.46 -10.04 7.79
CA THR A 18 -14.61 -9.90 8.71
C THR A 18 -14.43 -10.64 10.04
N SER A 19 -13.45 -11.54 10.15
CA SER A 19 -13.17 -12.29 11.38
C SER A 19 -12.33 -11.45 12.37
N PRO A 20 -12.58 -11.56 13.68
CA PRO A 20 -11.70 -10.98 14.71
C PRO A 20 -10.24 -11.47 14.64
N ASP A 21 -10.01 -12.66 14.08
CA ASP A 21 -8.66 -13.23 13.91
C ASP A 21 -7.91 -12.66 12.70
N ALA A 22 -8.59 -11.89 11.83
CA ALA A 22 -8.00 -11.34 10.63
C ALA A 22 -7.25 -10.03 10.94
N GLN A 23 -5.93 -10.11 11.05
CA GLN A 23 -5.08 -8.95 11.27
C GLN A 23 -4.76 -8.23 9.96
N ARG A 24 -4.84 -6.91 9.95
CA ARG A 24 -4.52 -6.06 8.80
C ARG A 24 -3.52 -4.97 9.19
N SER A 25 -2.88 -4.40 8.19
CA SER A 25 -1.83 -3.39 8.27
C SER A 25 -2.38 -2.01 7.87
N PRO A 26 -1.59 -0.92 7.95
CA PRO A 26 -1.93 0.34 7.28
C PRO A 26 -1.60 0.31 5.76
N CYS A 27 -1.26 -0.85 5.19
CA CYS A 27 -0.85 -0.96 3.79
C CYS A 27 -1.95 -1.68 2.98
N PRO A 28 -2.66 -0.97 2.07
CA PRO A 28 -3.71 -1.59 1.26
C PRO A 28 -3.16 -2.72 0.39
N ALA A 29 -1.91 -2.60 -0.05
CA ALA A 29 -1.24 -3.62 -0.85
C ALA A 29 -1.17 -4.96 -0.13
N LEU A 30 -0.68 -4.98 1.12
CA LEU A 30 -0.51 -6.22 1.88
C LEU A 30 -1.84 -6.77 2.37
N ASN A 31 -2.78 -5.89 2.70
CA ASN A 31 -4.13 -6.27 3.10
C ASN A 31 -4.88 -6.96 1.96
N SER A 32 -4.75 -6.44 0.73
CA SER A 32 -5.26 -7.10 -0.48
C SER A 32 -4.64 -8.47 -0.68
N LEU A 33 -3.33 -8.62 -0.49
CA LEU A 33 -2.68 -9.93 -0.59
C LEU A 33 -3.21 -10.95 0.43
N ALA A 34 -3.48 -10.52 1.66
CA ALA A 34 -4.09 -11.38 2.67
C ALA A 34 -5.56 -11.70 2.35
N ASN A 35 -6.35 -10.72 1.93
CA ASN A 35 -7.75 -10.91 1.52
C ASN A 35 -7.89 -11.87 0.32
N HIS A 36 -6.88 -11.95 -0.54
CA HIS A 36 -6.82 -12.88 -1.68
C HIS A 36 -6.00 -14.16 -1.40
N GLY A 37 -5.53 -14.39 -0.16
CA GLY A 37 -4.79 -15.61 0.19
C GLY A 37 -3.38 -15.75 -0.40
N TYR A 38 -2.80 -14.70 -1.00
CA TYR A 38 -1.38 -14.67 -1.39
C TYR A 38 -0.45 -14.57 -0.18
N LEU A 39 -0.96 -14.01 0.92
CA LEU A 39 -0.41 -14.10 2.26
C LEU A 39 -1.39 -14.89 3.13
N PRO A 40 -0.94 -15.46 4.29
CA PRO A 40 -1.85 -15.99 5.30
C PRO A 40 -3.03 -15.05 5.52
N TRP A 41 -4.25 -15.52 5.29
CA TRP A 41 -5.45 -14.68 5.32
C TRP A 41 -5.68 -14.00 6.67
N ASN A 42 -5.27 -14.64 7.77
CA ASN A 42 -5.31 -14.07 9.11
C ASN A 42 -4.24 -12.98 9.35
N GLY A 43 -3.38 -12.69 8.36
CA GLY A 43 -2.35 -11.66 8.42
C GLY A 43 -1.24 -11.92 9.44
N SER A 44 -1.05 -13.16 9.87
CA SER A 44 -0.14 -13.52 10.97
C SER A 44 0.95 -14.49 10.53
N SER A 45 2.10 -14.44 11.21
CA SER A 45 3.23 -15.37 11.02
C SER A 45 3.75 -15.42 9.58
N ILE A 46 3.77 -14.28 8.89
CA ILE A 46 4.23 -14.17 7.51
C ILE A 46 5.75 -14.31 7.48
N THR A 47 6.27 -15.24 6.69
CA THR A 47 7.72 -15.41 6.52
C THR A 47 8.29 -14.42 5.50
N PHE A 48 9.60 -14.19 5.57
CA PHE A 48 10.29 -13.30 4.64
C PHE A 48 10.09 -13.71 3.18
N SER A 49 10.18 -15.01 2.90
CA SER A 49 10.00 -15.57 1.55
C SER A 49 8.57 -15.43 1.06
N GLN A 50 7.56 -15.62 1.92
CA GLN A 50 6.15 -15.41 1.58
C GLN A 50 5.90 -13.96 1.18
N LEU A 51 6.33 -13.01 2.00
CA LEU A 51 6.14 -11.58 1.73
C LEU A 51 6.84 -11.17 0.43
N LEU A 52 8.13 -11.53 0.28
CA LEU A 52 8.92 -11.23 -0.91
C LEU A 52 8.33 -11.86 -2.18
N HIS A 53 7.85 -13.09 -2.11
CA HIS A 53 7.21 -13.76 -3.24
C HIS A 53 5.89 -13.07 -3.61
N ALA A 54 5.00 -12.84 -2.64
CA ALA A 54 3.67 -12.31 -2.89
C ALA A 54 3.71 -10.92 -3.54
N VAL A 55 4.51 -9.99 -3.03
CA VAL A 55 4.59 -8.63 -3.61
C VAL A 55 5.19 -8.61 -5.01
N ARG A 56 6.11 -9.54 -5.32
CA ARG A 56 6.68 -9.68 -6.67
C ARG A 56 5.67 -10.28 -7.64
N THR A 57 5.02 -11.37 -7.24
CA THR A 57 4.09 -12.10 -8.10
C THR A 57 2.88 -11.24 -8.45
N VAL A 58 2.25 -10.63 -7.45
CA VAL A 58 0.98 -9.92 -7.63
C VAL A 58 1.17 -8.54 -8.23
N TYR A 59 2.09 -7.74 -7.69
CA TYR A 59 2.30 -6.35 -8.13
C TYR A 59 3.43 -6.17 -9.16
N ASN A 60 4.01 -7.27 -9.67
CA ASN A 60 5.11 -7.27 -10.63
C ASN A 60 6.30 -6.38 -10.20
N LEU A 61 6.63 -6.38 -8.91
CA LEU A 61 7.77 -5.62 -8.40
C LEU A 61 9.09 -6.31 -8.77
N SER A 62 10.10 -5.51 -9.13
CA SER A 62 11.44 -6.04 -9.36
C SER A 62 12.03 -6.63 -8.07
N TYR A 63 12.91 -7.62 -8.20
CA TYR A 63 13.55 -8.23 -7.02
C TYR A 63 14.23 -7.21 -6.10
N PRO A 64 15.04 -6.23 -6.59
CA PRO A 64 15.64 -5.23 -5.71
C PRO A 64 14.62 -4.39 -4.94
N LEU A 65 13.52 -3.98 -5.58
CA LEU A 65 12.48 -3.17 -4.94
C LEU A 65 11.74 -4.00 -3.88
N ALA A 66 11.29 -5.20 -4.26
CA ALA A 66 10.59 -6.09 -3.34
C ALA A 66 11.46 -6.51 -2.15
N LEU A 67 12.76 -6.76 -2.38
CA LEU A 67 13.71 -7.09 -1.33
C LEU A 67 13.88 -5.92 -0.36
N LEU A 68 14.03 -4.68 -0.86
CA LEU A 68 14.14 -3.48 -0.03
C LEU A 68 12.89 -3.32 0.87
N LEU A 69 11.69 -3.40 0.29
CA LEU A 69 10.44 -3.26 1.05
C LEU A 69 10.26 -4.37 2.09
N THR A 70 10.61 -5.61 1.72
CA THR A 70 10.54 -6.76 2.63
C THR A 70 11.53 -6.61 3.79
N ILE A 71 12.78 -6.20 3.52
CA ILE A 71 13.79 -5.93 4.55
C ILE A 71 13.31 -4.82 5.48
N ALA A 72 12.77 -3.72 4.94
CA ALA A 72 12.26 -2.62 5.76
C ALA A 72 11.14 -3.08 6.71
N GLY A 73 10.17 -3.85 6.21
CA GLY A 73 9.11 -4.44 7.04
C GLY A 73 9.66 -5.35 8.13
N PHE A 74 10.59 -6.24 7.79
CA PHE A 74 11.16 -7.19 8.75
C PHE A 74 12.04 -6.52 9.80
N ALA A 75 12.91 -5.60 9.39
CA ALA A 75 13.82 -4.91 10.30
C ALA A 75 13.07 -4.05 11.33
N THR A 76 11.89 -3.54 10.96
CA THR A 76 11.12 -2.62 11.82
C THR A 76 10.01 -3.31 12.62
N CYS A 77 9.43 -4.39 12.10
CA CYS A 77 8.19 -4.97 12.65
C CYS A 77 8.20 -6.50 12.81
N ALA A 78 9.25 -7.23 12.38
CA ALA A 78 9.28 -8.67 12.60
C ALA A 78 9.53 -9.03 14.07
N LYS A 79 9.05 -10.21 14.45
CA LYS A 79 9.32 -10.86 15.73
C LYS A 79 9.90 -12.24 15.48
N PHE A 80 10.70 -12.72 16.42
CA PHE A 80 11.13 -14.11 16.41
C PHE A 80 10.07 -14.98 17.10
N SER A 81 9.52 -15.96 16.39
CA SER A 81 8.51 -16.88 16.91
C SER A 81 8.71 -18.27 16.35
N ARG A 82 8.61 -19.30 17.20
CA ARG A 82 8.70 -20.73 16.81
C ARG A 82 9.92 -21.06 15.94
N GLY A 83 11.08 -20.45 16.25
CA GLY A 83 12.33 -20.72 15.54
C GLY A 83 12.52 -19.96 14.23
N ALA A 84 11.61 -19.06 13.86
CA ALA A 84 11.70 -18.26 12.64
C ALA A 84 11.39 -16.78 12.90
N TRP A 85 11.96 -15.90 12.07
CA TRP A 85 11.53 -14.51 12.00
C TRP A 85 10.26 -14.41 11.17
N THR A 86 9.23 -13.80 11.74
CA THR A 86 7.92 -13.64 11.11
C THR A 86 7.39 -12.23 11.33
N LEU A 87 6.56 -11.77 10.40
CA LEU A 87 5.86 -10.49 10.47
C LEU A 87 4.34 -10.72 10.58
N ASP A 88 3.70 -10.02 11.51
CA ASP A 88 2.24 -9.91 11.55
C ASP A 88 1.85 -8.57 10.94
N LEU A 89 0.81 -8.54 10.09
CA LEU A 89 0.38 -7.32 9.40
C LEU A 89 0.03 -6.19 10.38
N ALA A 90 -0.58 -6.50 11.52
CA ALA A 90 -0.90 -5.50 12.53
C ALA A 90 0.35 -4.80 13.11
N ALA A 91 1.50 -5.47 13.15
CA ALA A 91 2.73 -4.87 13.67
C ALA A 91 3.21 -3.68 12.81
N LEU A 92 2.81 -3.60 11.54
CA LEU A 92 3.14 -2.49 10.65
C LEU A 92 2.43 -1.18 11.01
N ALA A 93 1.35 -1.21 11.81
CA ALA A 93 0.66 -0.01 12.28
C ALA A 93 1.38 0.70 13.45
N ALA A 94 2.39 0.06 14.03
CA ALA A 94 3.13 0.61 15.17
C ALA A 94 3.80 1.93 14.80
N ARG A 95 3.74 2.90 15.71
CA ARG A 95 4.26 4.26 15.52
C ARG A 95 5.65 4.42 16.15
N GLY A 96 6.48 5.28 15.58
CA GLY A 96 7.78 5.67 16.14
C GLY A 96 8.82 6.00 15.06
N GLY A 97 9.93 6.62 15.46
CA GLY A 97 10.96 7.13 14.53
C GLY A 97 11.63 6.07 13.64
N ALA A 98 11.60 4.80 14.04
CA ALA A 98 12.14 3.67 13.28
C ALA A 98 11.03 2.77 12.68
N LYS A 99 9.77 3.20 12.69
CA LYS A 99 8.63 2.46 12.15
C LYS A 99 8.25 2.98 10.78
N ILE A 100 7.47 2.20 10.05
CA ILE A 100 7.01 2.57 8.71
C ILE A 100 5.77 3.46 8.79
N ALA A 101 4.82 3.14 9.68
CA ALA A 101 3.59 3.92 9.82
C ALA A 101 3.86 5.35 10.29
N HIS A 102 3.32 6.31 9.54
CA HIS A 102 3.57 7.73 9.71
C HIS A 102 2.29 8.56 9.62
N ASP A 103 2.36 9.84 10.01
CA ASP A 103 1.22 10.75 9.92
C ASP A 103 0.99 11.19 8.47
N ALA A 104 -0.12 11.85 8.18
CA ALA A 104 -0.43 12.33 6.83
C ALA A 104 -0.50 11.22 5.75
N SER A 105 -0.80 9.98 6.16
CA SER A 105 -1.18 8.90 5.22
C SER A 105 -2.43 9.29 4.42
N LEU A 106 -2.55 8.75 3.21
CA LEU A 106 -3.65 9.05 2.28
C LEU A 106 -5.02 8.73 2.88
N VAL A 107 -5.16 7.57 3.53
CA VAL A 107 -6.46 7.07 4.04
C VAL A 107 -6.43 6.65 5.52
N HIS A 108 -5.37 6.96 6.27
CA HIS A 108 -5.29 6.64 7.70
C HIS A 108 -5.19 7.90 8.57
N PRO A 109 -5.79 7.91 9.76
CA PRO A 109 -5.73 9.03 10.68
C PRO A 109 -4.29 9.26 11.17
N SER A 110 -3.97 10.52 11.45
CA SER A 110 -2.70 10.89 12.10
C SER A 110 -2.81 10.69 13.61
N GLY A 111 -1.68 10.46 14.29
CA GLY A 111 -1.59 10.41 15.76
C GLY A 111 -1.95 9.07 16.40
N ALA A 112 -2.46 8.08 15.65
CA ALA A 112 -2.78 6.75 16.16
C ALA A 112 -2.44 5.64 15.16
N PRO A 113 -2.15 4.41 15.62
CA PRO A 113 -2.14 3.22 14.77
C PRO A 113 -3.49 3.02 14.06
N SER A 114 -3.45 2.59 12.80
CA SER A 114 -4.65 2.25 12.03
C SER A 114 -4.42 0.98 11.21
N HIS A 115 -5.48 0.18 11.08
CA HIS A 115 -5.46 -1.12 10.38
C HIS A 115 -6.51 -1.22 9.27
N ALA A 116 -7.28 -0.15 9.07
CA ALA A 116 -8.33 -0.03 8.07
C ALA A 116 -8.39 1.42 7.56
N PRO A 117 -8.85 1.66 6.33
CA PRO A 117 -9.03 3.01 5.81
C PRO A 117 -10.09 3.77 6.62
N ASP A 118 -9.80 5.03 6.92
CA ASP A 118 -10.79 5.96 7.48
C ASP A 118 -11.80 6.36 6.37
N PRO A 119 -13.11 6.20 6.60
CA PRO A 119 -14.11 6.48 5.57
C PRO A 119 -14.10 7.93 5.04
N VAL A 120 -13.77 8.91 5.88
CA VAL A 120 -13.72 10.33 5.48
C VAL A 120 -12.49 10.60 4.63
N LEU A 121 -11.34 10.05 5.04
CA LEU A 121 -10.11 10.20 4.26
C LEU A 121 -10.18 9.45 2.93
N LEU A 122 -10.78 8.25 2.92
CA LEU A 122 -11.06 7.53 1.69
C LEU A 122 -11.98 8.33 0.77
N ALA A 123 -13.09 8.88 1.29
CA ALA A 123 -13.99 9.72 0.49
C ALA A 123 -13.27 10.95 -0.09
N SER A 124 -12.36 11.56 0.68
CA SER A 124 -11.52 12.67 0.20
C SER A 124 -10.60 12.25 -0.95
N LEU A 125 -9.90 11.11 -0.82
CA LEU A 125 -9.07 10.55 -1.89
C LEU A 125 -9.89 10.27 -3.16
N LEU A 126 -11.06 9.64 -3.00
CA LEU A 126 -11.96 9.35 -4.13
C LEU A 126 -12.56 10.62 -4.76
N GLY A 127 -12.77 11.68 -3.95
CA GLY A 127 -13.22 12.99 -4.42
C GLY A 127 -12.16 13.73 -5.23
N ALA A 128 -10.87 13.49 -4.97
CA ALA A 128 -9.76 14.03 -5.74
C ALA A 128 -9.54 13.31 -7.08
N ALA A 129 -10.09 12.10 -7.25
CA ALA A 129 -10.07 11.37 -8.51
C ALA A 129 -11.26 11.76 -9.39
N ALA A 130 -10.98 12.22 -10.62
CA ALA A 130 -12.02 12.56 -11.57
C ALA A 130 -12.91 11.33 -11.88
N PRO A 131 -14.24 11.47 -11.91
CA PRO A 131 -15.13 10.35 -12.23
C PRO A 131 -15.01 9.96 -13.70
N ALA A 132 -15.34 8.70 -14.02
CA ALA A 132 -15.42 8.24 -15.40
C ALA A 132 -16.33 9.16 -16.25
N PRO A 133 -15.99 9.42 -17.52
CA PRO A 133 -14.93 8.79 -18.32
C PRO A 133 -13.55 9.44 -18.18
N ALA A 134 -13.35 10.39 -17.26
CA ALA A 134 -12.02 10.95 -17.02
C ALA A 134 -11.09 9.90 -16.40
N PRO A 135 -9.76 10.00 -16.60
CA PRO A 135 -8.83 8.92 -16.28
C PRO A 135 -8.56 8.71 -14.77
N GLY A 136 -9.17 9.50 -13.88
CA GLY A 136 -9.01 9.39 -12.42
C GLY A 136 -8.02 10.41 -11.84
N ILE A 137 -7.13 9.96 -10.94
CA ILE A 137 -6.15 10.82 -10.27
C ILE A 137 -4.74 10.62 -10.84
N THR A 138 -4.03 11.71 -11.12
CA THR A 138 -2.63 11.67 -11.58
C THR A 138 -1.65 11.56 -10.40
N LEU A 139 -0.37 11.36 -10.69
CA LEU A 139 0.70 11.44 -9.68
C LEU A 139 0.72 12.80 -8.96
N GLU A 140 0.50 13.89 -9.70
CA GLU A 140 0.38 15.24 -9.14
C GLU A 140 -0.85 15.36 -8.24
N GLY A 141 -1.99 14.77 -8.63
CA GLY A 141 -3.18 14.71 -7.79
C GLY A 141 -2.93 13.96 -6.47
N LEU A 142 -2.22 12.82 -6.50
CA LEU A 142 -1.82 12.10 -5.29
C LEU A 142 -0.90 12.96 -4.40
N ALA A 143 0.04 13.69 -5.00
CA ALA A 143 0.89 14.64 -4.28
C ALA A 143 0.06 15.77 -3.62
N ALA A 144 -0.93 16.32 -4.33
CA ALA A 144 -1.82 17.34 -3.80
C ALA A 144 -2.67 16.83 -2.62
N VAL A 145 -3.17 15.60 -2.70
CA VAL A 145 -3.85 14.94 -1.56
C VAL A 145 -2.91 14.82 -0.37
N HIS A 146 -1.66 14.38 -0.59
CA HIS A 146 -0.66 14.31 0.48
C HIS A 146 -0.35 15.68 1.10
N VAL A 147 -0.21 16.74 0.29
CA VAL A 147 -0.03 18.12 0.79
C VAL A 147 -1.21 18.53 1.69
N ALA A 148 -2.45 18.27 1.25
CA ALA A 148 -3.63 18.56 2.06
C ALA A 148 -3.63 17.78 3.38
N ARG A 149 -3.24 16.49 3.37
CA ARG A 149 -3.09 15.68 4.59
C ARG A 149 -2.01 16.23 5.53
N ALA A 150 -0.87 16.65 4.98
CA ALA A 150 0.26 17.16 5.76
C ALA A 150 -0.05 18.47 6.48
N ARG A 151 -0.92 19.33 5.92
CA ARG A 151 -1.37 20.58 6.58
C ARG A 151 -2.14 20.35 7.88
N SER A 152 -2.79 19.19 8.03
CA SER A 152 -3.62 18.85 9.18
C SER A 152 -2.98 17.76 10.07
N ALA A 153 -1.67 17.55 9.93
CA ALA A 153 -0.94 16.49 10.62
C ALA A 153 0.35 17.04 11.26
N PRO A 154 0.91 16.35 12.26
CA PRO A 154 2.26 16.63 12.72
C PRO A 154 3.28 16.56 11.56
N PRO A 155 4.32 17.41 11.57
CA PRO A 155 5.31 17.41 10.51
C PRO A 155 6.08 16.09 10.45
N LEU A 156 6.25 15.57 9.24
CA LEU A 156 7.01 14.36 8.98
C LEU A 156 8.51 14.65 8.94
N ASP A 157 9.32 13.77 9.53
CA ASP A 157 10.77 13.79 9.37
C ASP A 157 11.21 13.37 7.94
N GLY A 158 12.52 13.42 7.67
CA GLY A 158 13.06 13.07 6.35
C GLY A 158 12.74 11.65 5.90
N LEU A 159 12.75 10.67 6.81
CA LEU A 159 12.47 9.28 6.50
C LEU A 159 10.99 9.11 6.14
N HIS A 160 10.11 9.58 7.01
CA HIS A 160 8.67 9.42 6.81
C HIS A 160 8.14 10.21 5.60
N ARG A 161 8.74 11.35 5.25
CA ARG A 161 8.45 12.03 3.97
C ARG A 161 8.80 11.16 2.78
N GLN A 162 9.98 10.52 2.79
CA GLN A 162 10.38 9.62 1.69
C GLN A 162 9.45 8.40 1.59
N ILE A 163 8.99 7.86 2.72
CA ILE A 163 8.01 6.77 2.74
C ILE A 163 6.70 7.27 2.11
N ALA A 164 6.15 8.41 2.55
CA ALA A 164 4.90 8.96 2.02
C ALA A 164 4.97 9.23 0.50
N PHE A 165 6.08 9.77 0.01
CA PHE A 165 6.28 10.00 -1.42
C PHE A 165 6.43 8.67 -2.19
N GLY A 166 7.10 7.69 -1.59
CA GLY A 166 7.20 6.33 -2.11
C GLY A 166 5.83 5.65 -2.22
N GLU A 167 4.94 5.86 -1.25
CA GLU A 167 3.56 5.33 -1.28
C GLU A 167 2.73 5.95 -2.41
N CYS A 168 2.82 7.28 -2.62
CA CYS A 168 2.19 7.95 -3.77
C CYS A 168 2.74 7.42 -5.10
N ALA A 169 4.06 7.28 -5.19
CA ALA A 169 4.73 6.75 -6.39
C ALA A 169 4.32 5.31 -6.68
N LEU A 170 4.30 4.43 -5.68
CA LEU A 170 3.91 3.03 -5.85
C LEU A 170 2.43 2.90 -6.17
N THR A 171 1.57 3.75 -5.61
CA THR A 171 0.15 3.81 -6.00
C THR A 171 0.02 4.09 -7.49
N SER A 172 0.69 5.12 -8.01
CA SER A 172 0.67 5.44 -9.44
C SER A 172 1.32 4.36 -10.31
N LEU A 173 2.45 3.79 -9.90
CA LEU A 173 3.17 2.79 -10.70
C LEU A 173 2.50 1.42 -10.74
N VAL A 174 1.78 1.05 -9.68
CA VAL A 174 1.16 -0.28 -9.55
C VAL A 174 -0.30 -0.27 -10.01
N MET A 175 -1.02 0.82 -9.73
CA MET A 175 -2.47 0.93 -9.99
C MET A 175 -2.81 1.86 -11.16
N GLY A 176 -1.81 2.54 -11.74
CA GLY A 176 -2.01 3.46 -12.84
C GLY A 176 -2.27 2.75 -14.15
N ASP A 177 -3.19 3.30 -14.93
CA ASP A 177 -3.42 2.90 -16.29
C ASP A 177 -2.20 3.30 -17.16
N PRO A 178 -1.64 2.38 -17.97
CA PRO A 178 -0.41 2.64 -18.72
C PRO A 178 -0.59 3.67 -19.84
N ALA A 179 -1.81 3.90 -20.33
CA ALA A 179 -2.08 4.86 -21.40
C ALA A 179 -2.20 6.29 -20.87
N THR A 180 -2.79 6.46 -19.69
CA THR A 180 -3.10 7.77 -19.11
C THR A 180 -2.17 8.17 -17.98
N GLY A 181 -1.51 7.20 -17.33
CA GLY A 181 -0.69 7.40 -16.14
C GLY A 181 -1.47 7.75 -14.87
N ALA A 182 -2.81 7.77 -14.95
CA ALA A 182 -3.70 8.07 -13.83
C ALA A 182 -4.26 6.78 -13.22
N VAL A 183 -4.67 6.86 -11.96
CA VAL A 183 -5.34 5.78 -11.25
C VAL A 183 -6.83 6.05 -11.25
N ALA A 184 -7.60 5.15 -11.86
CA ALA A 184 -9.06 5.27 -11.91
C ALA A 184 -9.67 5.32 -10.50
N ARG A 185 -10.78 6.05 -10.36
CA ARG A 185 -11.47 6.19 -9.07
C ARG A 185 -11.95 4.84 -8.54
N GLU A 186 -12.43 3.97 -9.42
CA GLU A 186 -12.90 2.62 -9.09
C GLU A 186 -11.74 1.75 -8.59
N THR A 187 -10.57 1.86 -9.22
CA THR A 187 -9.33 1.19 -8.77
C THR A 187 -8.95 1.63 -7.35
N LEU A 188 -9.02 2.93 -7.04
CA LEU A 188 -8.79 3.42 -5.68
C LEU A 188 -9.83 2.90 -4.69
N ALA A 189 -11.11 2.89 -5.07
CA ALA A 189 -12.18 2.42 -4.19
C ALA A 189 -11.99 0.95 -3.83
N GLN A 190 -11.61 0.12 -4.80
CA GLN A 190 -11.35 -1.31 -4.58
C GLN A 190 -10.06 -1.53 -3.78
N TRP A 191 -8.97 -0.86 -4.14
CA TRP A 191 -7.68 -1.15 -3.54
C TRP A 191 -7.45 -0.49 -2.18
N PHE A 192 -7.80 0.79 -2.02
CA PHE A 192 -7.70 1.48 -0.72
C PHE A 192 -8.92 1.22 0.17
N GLY A 193 -10.12 1.12 -0.41
CA GLY A 193 -11.36 1.03 0.36
C GLY A 193 -11.75 -0.39 0.72
N GLU A 194 -11.86 -1.26 -0.27
CA GLU A 194 -12.22 -2.67 -0.06
C GLU A 194 -11.01 -3.55 0.31
N GLU A 195 -9.78 -3.01 0.15
CA GLU A 195 -8.53 -3.76 0.24
C GLU A 195 -8.59 -5.03 -0.61
N ARG A 196 -9.05 -4.85 -1.84
CA ARG A 196 -9.27 -5.87 -2.85
C ARG A 196 -8.41 -5.55 -4.07
N LEU A 197 -7.88 -6.59 -4.72
CA LEU A 197 -7.27 -6.40 -6.04
C LEU A 197 -8.35 -5.89 -7.02
N PRO A 198 -8.05 -4.86 -7.84
CA PRO A 198 -9.01 -4.30 -8.77
C PRO A 198 -9.68 -5.36 -9.66
N ALA A 199 -10.92 -5.11 -10.08
CA ALA A 199 -11.58 -5.98 -11.05
C ALA A 199 -10.73 -6.12 -12.32
N GLY A 200 -10.62 -7.34 -12.85
CA GLY A 200 -9.76 -7.62 -14.00
C GLY A 200 -8.25 -7.63 -13.70
N TRP A 201 -7.81 -7.67 -12.44
CA TRP A 201 -6.37 -7.61 -12.08
C TRP A 201 -5.48 -8.64 -12.80
N TRP A 202 -6.01 -9.82 -13.08
CA TRP A 202 -5.31 -10.91 -13.80
C TRP A 202 -5.71 -11.02 -15.27
N GLU A 203 -6.60 -10.14 -15.73
CA GLU A 203 -6.99 -10.01 -17.13
C GLU A 203 -6.08 -9.00 -17.83
N ASP A 204 -6.07 -8.98 -19.15
CA ASP A 204 -5.24 -8.06 -19.91
C ASP A 204 -5.86 -6.64 -19.92
N PRO A 205 -5.14 -5.56 -19.53
CA PRO A 205 -3.78 -5.54 -18.99
C PRO A 205 -3.71 -5.73 -17.46
N GLY A 206 -4.79 -5.39 -16.73
CA GLY A 206 -5.09 -5.73 -15.32
C GLY A 206 -4.16 -5.25 -14.21
N ARG A 207 -2.85 -5.36 -14.41
CA ARG A 207 -1.74 -5.08 -13.50
C ARG A 207 -0.54 -4.58 -14.30
N PRO A 208 0.55 -4.12 -13.66
CA PRO A 208 1.72 -3.69 -14.42
C PRO A 208 2.30 -4.83 -15.28
N GLU A 209 2.26 -4.70 -16.60
CA GLU A 209 2.93 -5.64 -17.53
C GLU A 209 4.45 -5.53 -17.41
N LYS A 210 4.95 -4.28 -17.37
CA LYS A 210 6.36 -3.99 -17.14
C LYS A 210 6.66 -4.03 -15.66
N THR A 211 7.72 -4.73 -15.31
CA THR A 211 8.17 -4.85 -13.93
C THR A 211 8.48 -3.48 -13.32
N VAL A 212 7.85 -3.17 -12.19
CA VAL A 212 8.05 -1.92 -11.45
C VAL A 212 9.41 -1.98 -10.76
N GLY A 213 10.34 -1.15 -11.24
CA GLY A 213 11.75 -1.19 -10.81
C GLY A 213 12.08 -0.25 -9.65
N LEU A 214 13.09 -0.60 -8.83
CA LEU A 214 13.59 0.26 -7.75
C LEU A 214 14.00 1.66 -8.22
N ARG A 215 14.73 1.76 -9.35
CA ARG A 215 15.15 3.06 -9.91
C ARG A 215 13.95 3.88 -10.38
N GLN A 216 12.95 3.23 -10.97
CA GLN A 216 11.71 3.86 -11.42
C GLN A 216 10.92 4.39 -10.22
N ALA A 217 10.68 3.55 -9.20
CA ALA A 217 10.00 3.94 -7.97
C ALA A 217 10.70 5.13 -7.29
N ARG A 218 12.03 5.11 -7.20
CA ARG A 218 12.81 6.23 -6.64
C ARG A 218 12.66 7.51 -7.46
N LYS A 219 12.72 7.42 -8.79
CA LYS A 219 12.53 8.58 -9.67
C LYS A 219 11.14 9.19 -9.51
N THR A 220 10.10 8.34 -9.55
CA THR A 220 8.71 8.76 -9.38
C THR A 220 8.46 9.39 -8.01
N ALA A 221 9.04 8.85 -6.94
CA ALA A 221 8.97 9.46 -5.61
C ALA A 221 9.67 10.84 -5.55
N GLY A 222 10.78 11.02 -6.29
CA GLY A 222 11.41 12.33 -6.47
C GLY A 222 10.49 13.34 -7.17
N THR A 223 9.75 12.91 -8.20
CA THR A 223 8.74 13.76 -8.85
C THR A 223 7.59 14.13 -7.90
N VAL A 224 7.16 13.22 -7.03
CA VAL A 224 6.18 13.55 -5.96
C VAL A 224 6.73 14.63 -5.03
N GLN A 225 8.00 14.51 -4.63
CA GLN A 225 8.66 15.52 -3.81
C GLN A 225 8.68 16.90 -4.51
N GLU A 226 9.02 16.96 -5.80
CA GLU A 226 8.99 18.20 -6.59
C GLU A 226 7.60 18.85 -6.59
N PHE A 227 6.52 18.06 -6.76
CA PHE A 227 5.15 18.57 -6.69
C PHE A 227 4.79 19.10 -5.30
N VAL A 228 5.18 18.40 -4.23
CA VAL A 228 4.93 18.80 -2.84
C VAL A 228 5.66 20.10 -2.51
N GLU A 229 6.91 20.23 -2.92
CA GLU A 229 7.72 21.44 -2.72
C GLU A 229 7.13 22.63 -3.50
N HIS A 230 6.74 22.43 -4.76
CA HIS A 230 6.10 23.46 -5.57
C HIS A 230 4.79 23.96 -4.93
N ALA A 231 3.92 23.05 -4.49
CA ALA A 231 2.65 23.40 -3.84
C ALA A 231 2.85 24.17 -2.51
N SER A 232 3.95 23.90 -1.81
CA SER A 232 4.32 24.59 -0.56
C SER A 232 4.81 26.02 -0.79
N HIS A 233 5.29 26.36 -1.98
CA HIS A 233 5.75 27.71 -2.33
C HIS A 233 4.64 28.62 -2.91
N VAL A 234 3.54 28.03 -3.39
CA VAL A 234 2.43 28.74 -4.03
C VAL A 234 1.26 29.00 -3.05
N SER A 235 1.29 28.41 -1.86
CA SER A 235 0.27 28.54 -0.81
C SER A 235 0.68 29.49 0.30
#